data_AF-A0A7Y2PC54-F1
#
_entry.id   AF-A0A7Y2PC54-F1
#
_cell.length_a   1.000
_cell.length_b   1.000
_cell.length_c   1.000
_cell.angle_alpha   90.00
_cell.angle_beta   90.00
_cell.angle_gamma   90.00
#
_symmetry.space_group_name_H-M   'P 1'
#
loop_
_entity.id
_entity.type
_entity.pdbx_description
1 polymer ?
#
loop_
_entity_poly.entity_id
_entity_poly.type
_entity_poly.pdbx_seq_one_letter_code
_entity_poly.pdbx_strand_id
1 'polypeptide(L)' 'MMKSRKKTRRIRVGTVPVGGGAPVSVQSMTKTDTGNVRATVSQIRTLAREGCEIVRVAVPDESAARA' A
#
# COMPACT_ATOMS: atom_id res chain seq x y z
N MET A 1 -7.61 -27.13 -4.41
CA MET A 1 -8.16 -26.40 -5.58
C MET A 1 -8.19 -24.91 -5.26
N MET A 2 -7.62 -24.05 -6.11
CA MET A 2 -7.72 -22.60 -5.94
C MET A 2 -9.17 -22.15 -6.19
N LYS A 3 -9.76 -21.46 -5.21
CA LYS A 3 -11.17 -20.99 -5.28
C LYS A 3 -11.27 -19.76 -6.19
N SER A 4 -12.31 -19.67 -7.01
CA SER A 4 -12.56 -18.50 -7.84
C SER A 4 -12.87 -17.27 -6.97
N ARG A 5 -12.30 -16.11 -7.31
CA ARG A 5 -12.53 -14.87 -6.57
C ARG A 5 -13.97 -14.40 -6.75
N LYS A 6 -14.57 -13.86 -5.69
CA LYS A 6 -15.92 -13.24 -5.73
C LYS A 6 -15.95 -12.13 -6.78
N LYS A 7 -17.04 -12.03 -7.55
CA LYS A 7 -17.29 -10.89 -8.43
C LYS A 7 -17.50 -9.63 -7.57
N THR A 8 -16.62 -8.65 -7.75
CA THR A 8 -16.66 -7.37 -7.04
C THR A 8 -16.55 -6.21 -8.02
N ARG A 9 -16.99 -5.02 -7.61
CA ARG A 9 -16.72 -3.78 -8.36
C ARG A 9 -15.20 -3.56 -8.45
N ARG A 10 -14.70 -3.15 -9.61
CA ARG A 10 -13.30 -2.74 -9.79
C ARG A 10 -13.12 -1.30 -9.29
N ILE A 11 -12.06 -1.07 -8.53
CA ILE A 11 -11.61 0.27 -8.13
C ILE A 11 -10.14 0.48 -8.54
N ARG A 12 -9.66 1.72 -8.43
CA ARG A 12 -8.25 2.06 -8.58
C ARG A 12 -7.70 2.64 -7.29
N VAL A 13 -6.54 2.17 -6.85
CA VAL A 13 -5.71 2.77 -5.80
C VAL A 13 -4.46 3.31 -6.50
N GLY A 14 -4.45 4.62 -6.77
CA GLY A 14 -3.50 5.19 -7.73
C GLY A 14 -3.62 4.52 -9.10
N THR A 15 -2.55 3.90 -9.58
CA THR A 15 -2.52 3.14 -10.84
C THR A 15 -2.87 1.66 -10.67
N VAL A 16 -3.01 1.16 -9.44
CA VAL A 16 -3.23 -0.28 -9.15
C VAL A 16 -4.72 -0.62 -9.19
N PRO A 17 -5.18 -1.53 -10.07
CA PRO A 17 -6.56 -1.98 -10.10
C PRO A 17 -6.84 -3.02 -8.98
N VAL A 18 -7.93 -2.83 -8.23
CA VAL A 18 -8.33 -3.76 -7.16
C VAL A 18 -9.76 -4.25 -7.38
N GLY A 19 -9.97 -5.56 -7.29
CA GLY A 19 -11.28 -6.19 -7.49
C GLY A 19 -11.68 -6.32 -8.97
N GLY A 20 -12.90 -6.78 -9.23
CA GLY A 20 -13.44 -6.95 -10.59
C GLY A 20 -12.55 -7.78 -11.52
N GLY A 21 -11.97 -8.86 -11.00
CA GLY A 21 -11.11 -9.77 -11.77
C GLY A 21 -9.66 -9.30 -11.97
N ALA A 22 -9.25 -8.17 -11.39
CA ALA A 22 -7.83 -7.81 -11.33
C ALA A 22 -7.02 -8.84 -10.51
N PRO A 23 -5.71 -9.00 -10.77
CA PRO A 23 -4.81 -9.76 -9.92
C PRO A 23 -4.88 -9.32 -8.45
N VAL A 24 -4.47 -10.20 -7.54
CA VAL A 24 -4.41 -9.86 -6.11
C VAL A 24 -3.20 -8.96 -5.89
N SER A 25 -3.45 -7.69 -5.54
CA SER A 25 -2.38 -6.75 -5.24
C SER A 25 -1.69 -7.09 -3.91
N VAL A 26 -0.36 -7.10 -3.89
CA VAL A 26 0.45 -7.22 -2.67
C VAL A 26 0.55 -5.85 -2.01
N GLN A 27 0.20 -5.79 -0.72
CA GLN A 27 0.24 -4.56 0.07
C GLN A 27 1.09 -4.76 1.34
N SER A 28 1.66 -3.67 1.84
CA SER A 28 2.40 -3.65 3.10
C SER A 28 2.22 -2.32 3.83
N MET A 29 2.79 -2.20 5.02
CA MET A 29 2.71 -1.02 5.87
C MET A 29 4.11 -0.65 6.39
N THR A 30 4.42 0.65 6.40
CA THR A 30 5.65 1.14 7.04
C THR A 30 5.61 0.94 8.55
N LYS A 31 6.79 0.80 9.15
CA LYS A 31 6.96 0.71 10.61
C LYS A 31 7.69 1.91 11.19
N THR A 32 8.24 2.77 10.34
CA THR A 32 8.83 4.06 10.72
C THR A 32 7.76 5.02 11.24
N ASP A 33 8.20 5.98 12.05
CA ASP A 33 7.40 7.17 12.33
C ASP A 33 7.22 7.96 11.03
N THR A 34 5.97 8.20 10.63
CA THR A 34 5.61 8.93 9.41
C THR A 34 6.15 10.35 9.43
N GLY A 35 6.26 11.00 10.61
CA GLY A 35 6.88 12.32 10.75
C GLY A 35 8.37 12.33 10.34
N ASN A 36 9.03 11.18 10.37
CA ASN A 36 10.37 11.01 9.80
C ASN A 36 10.28 10.65 8.31
N VAL A 37 10.12 11.68 7.48
CA VAL A 37 9.99 11.57 6.01
C VAL A 37 11.11 10.73 5.40
N ARG A 38 12.36 10.96 5.80
CA ARG A 38 13.52 10.25 5.21
C ARG A 38 13.46 8.75 5.49
N ALA A 39 13.17 8.37 6.74
CA ALA A 39 13.06 6.96 7.11
C ALA A 39 11.89 6.29 6.40
N THR A 40 10.74 6.95 6.36
CA THR A 40 9.51 6.45 5.73
C THR A 40 9.67 6.27 4.22
N VAL A 41 10.23 7.26 3.52
CA VAL A 41 10.52 7.15 2.07
C VAL A 41 11.54 6.05 1.78
N SER A 42 12.57 5.91 2.62
CA SER A 42 13.54 4.82 2.47
C SER A 42 12.87 3.44 2.57
N GLN A 43 12.02 3.24 3.57
CA GLN A 43 11.28 2.00 3.74
C GLN A 43 10.29 1.74 2.60
N ILE A 44 9.55 2.76 2.15
CA ILE A 44 8.64 2.65 1.00
C ILE A 44 9.40 2.19 -0.24
N ARG A 45 10.58 2.76 -0.52
CA ARG A 45 11.42 2.36 -1.66
C ARG A 45 11.89 0.91 -1.54
N THR A 46 12.23 0.46 -0.33
CA THR A 46 12.57 -0.95 -0.09
C THR A 46 11.37 -1.85 -0.37
N LEU A 47 10.19 -1.56 0.19
CA LEU A 47 8.99 -2.35 -0.07
C LEU A 47 8.64 -2.41 -1.55
N ALA A 48 8.75 -1.30 -2.28
CA ALA A 48 8.50 -1.26 -3.71
C ALA A 48 9.50 -2.13 -4.50
N ARG A 49 10.79 -2.13 -4.12
CA ARG A 49 11.80 -3.01 -4.72
C ARG A 49 11.50 -4.50 -4.50
N GLU A 50 10.92 -4.85 -3.35
CA GLU A 50 10.49 -6.22 -3.03
C GLU A 50 9.14 -6.61 -3.65
N GLY A 51 8.56 -5.75 -4.51
CA GLY A 51 7.31 -6.04 -5.23
C GLY A 51 6.03 -5.64 -4.50
N CYS A 52 6.12 -4.80 -3.46
CA CYS A 52 4.92 -4.20 -2.86
C CYS A 52 4.27 -3.21 -3.82
N GLU A 53 2.97 -3.39 -4.09
CA GLU A 53 2.22 -2.56 -5.04
C GLU A 53 1.52 -1.39 -4.35
N ILE A 54 1.12 -1.55 -3.09
CA ILE A 54 0.44 -0.52 -2.30
C ILE A 54 1.06 -0.47 -0.88
N VAL A 55 1.58 0.69 -0.49
CA VAL A 55 2.16 0.90 0.84
C VAL A 55 1.24 1.79 1.67
N ARG A 56 0.93 1.36 2.89
CA ARG A 56 0.20 2.15 3.89
C ARG A 56 1.17 2.81 4.87
N VAL A 57 0.88 4.04 5.28
CA VAL A 57 1.56 4.75 6.37
C VAL A 57 0.58 5.01 7.52
N ALA A 58 1.07 5.10 8.75
CA ALA A 58 0.26 5.49 9.89
C ALA A 58 0.12 7.02 9.94
N VAL A 59 -1.06 7.54 10.29
CA VAL A 59 -1.28 8.98 10.50
C VAL A 59 -1.95 9.17 11.87
N PRO A 60 -1.22 8.98 12.98
CA PRO A 60 -1.80 9.06 14.32
C PRO A 60 -2.01 10.49 14.83
N ASP A 61 -1.28 11.46 14.27
CA ASP A 61 -1.28 12.85 14.70
C ASP A 61 -1.08 13.81 13.52
N GLU A 62 -1.13 15.11 13.81
CA GLU A 62 -0.95 16.13 12.78
C GLU A 62 0.48 16.23 12.23
N SER A 63 1.49 15.79 12.99
CA SER A 63 2.88 15.77 12.51
C SER A 63 3.00 14.78 11.36
N ALA A 64 2.50 13.56 11.58
CA ALA A 64 2.42 12.53 10.54
C ALA A 64 1.56 12.94 9.35
N ALA A 65 0.51 13.75 9.56
CA ALA A 65 -0.36 14.22 8.48
C ALA A 65 0.28 15.30 7.59
N ARG A 66 1.23 16.08 8.12
CA ARG A 66 1.91 17.17 7.42
C ARG A 66 3.23 16.77 6.74
N ALA A 67 3.74 15.58 7.05
CA ALA A 67 5.01 15.04 6.56
C ALA A 67 4.91 14.57 5.09
#